data_AF-A0A1W0CC82-F1
#
_entry.id   AF-A0A1W0CC82-F1
#
_cell.length_a   1.000
_cell.length_b   1.000
_cell.length_c   1.000
_cell.angle_alpha   90.00
_cell.angle_beta   90.00
_cell.angle_gamma   90.00
#
_symmetry.space_group_name_H-M   'P 1'
#
loop_
_entity.id
_entity.type
_entity.pdbx_description
1 polymer ?
#
loop_
_entity_poly.entity_id
_entity_poly.type
_entity_poly.pdbx_seq_one_letter_code
_entity_poly.pdbx_strand_id
1 'polypeptide(L)'
;GEVRTKLSSEPGKTQLNQGFLTHPRSNGKAEPRGDGFELRTDSHGAIRAGHGLLLSTEAQNGASGKQLAREQAQSQLDAALALSQSLGDTASGQQADTMETGPEEIGADNAKAAKKTEGHLQHQAAALKAWEAGSNTDKDGKTAKDQAGQQPLIVLSAPAGIASLSQQSQTVAAGTNLDLVAQRDTNQTSGRRWLHNVGQHISLFVTGLQDKISLKLIAAKGKVQVQAQSDSIEVTADKDVTVTSCKERITVAAKQEILLTSGGGYIRLKGGNIEVHCPGEVSVKGASHALSGPASTSLPTPTFNKPGMGNLQVIHEFANGYSMDQGKFVVTDALGVKHHGVLDEAGKAMVNGLPTGPAQVQFLGRPHKDKADIFPFVPQPEVALQQTGEAVKQQAMQQLGSTLGKVSPQLQNTLGQAQAMAAQAQQALALARNPQSAIPAQAERAGGMLPKLPSLPGLLKV
;
A
#
# COMPACT_ATOMS: atom_id res chain seq x y z
N GLY A 1 -16.45 42.63 14.72
CA GLY A 1 -16.73 41.34 14.08
C GLY A 1 -15.77 40.32 14.61
N GLU A 2 -16.05 39.78 15.81
CA GLU A 2 -15.21 38.79 16.50
C GLU A 2 -16.10 37.65 17.05
N VAL A 3 -17.16 37.30 16.31
CA VAL A 3 -18.09 36.25 16.71
C VAL A 3 -17.34 34.92 16.71
N ARG A 4 -17.56 34.13 17.76
CA ARG A 4 -16.89 32.84 17.94
C ARG A 4 -17.74 31.86 18.73
N THR A 5 -17.52 30.59 18.44
CA THR A 5 -18.09 29.47 19.18
C THR A 5 -16.96 28.53 19.59
N LYS A 6 -16.97 28.08 20.84
CA LYS A 6 -16.01 27.11 21.38
C LYS A 6 -16.75 25.99 22.08
N LEU A 7 -16.56 24.77 21.60
CA LEU A 7 -16.94 23.54 22.30
C LEU A 7 -15.65 22.88 22.82
N SER A 8 -15.52 22.70 24.13
CA SER A 8 -14.26 22.26 24.74
C SER A 8 -14.45 21.27 25.88
N SER A 9 -13.52 20.31 25.97
CA SER A 9 -13.33 19.41 27.10
C SER A 9 -11.89 19.53 27.63
N GLU A 10 -11.70 19.30 28.92
CA GLU A 10 -10.41 19.46 29.61
C GLU A 10 -9.36 18.38 29.24
N PRO A 11 -9.69 17.08 29.18
CA PRO A 11 -8.75 16.04 28.76
C PRO A 11 -8.19 16.28 27.35
N GLY A 12 -6.85 16.36 27.28
CA GLY A 12 -6.12 16.69 26.05
C GLY A 12 -6.51 18.03 25.42
N LYS A 13 -7.19 18.91 26.18
CA LYS A 13 -7.77 20.16 25.69
C LYS A 13 -8.50 19.94 24.35
N THR A 14 -9.37 18.94 24.30
CA THR A 14 -10.10 18.55 23.10
C THR A 14 -11.14 19.61 22.74
N GLN A 15 -11.05 20.23 21.57
CA GLN A 15 -11.82 21.43 21.22
C GLN A 15 -12.24 21.48 19.75
N LEU A 16 -13.44 22.00 19.51
CA LEU A 16 -13.88 22.58 18.25
C LEU A 16 -14.06 24.09 18.43
N ASN A 17 -13.23 24.88 17.75
CA ASN A 17 -13.26 26.34 17.76
C ASN A 17 -13.70 26.85 16.39
N GLN A 18 -14.58 27.85 16.32
CA GLN A 18 -15.12 28.43 15.08
C GLN A 18 -15.21 29.96 15.17
N GLY A 19 -14.94 30.67 14.07
CA GLY A 19 -15.00 32.13 13.97
C GLY A 19 -13.66 32.80 14.27
N PHE A 20 -13.66 33.76 15.20
CA PHE A 20 -12.46 34.48 15.65
C PHE A 20 -11.81 33.75 16.84
N LEU A 21 -10.73 33.00 16.57
CA LEU A 21 -10.08 32.14 17.57
C LEU A 21 -9.13 32.99 18.42
N THR A 22 -9.22 32.87 19.74
CA THR A 22 -8.30 33.56 20.67
C THR A 22 -7.73 32.61 21.72
N HIS A 23 -6.66 33.04 22.37
CA HIS A 23 -6.26 32.52 23.66
C HIS A 23 -7.34 32.77 24.73
N PRO A 24 -7.33 32.00 25.86
CA PRO A 24 -8.12 32.35 27.02
C PRO A 24 -7.88 33.81 27.42
N ARG A 25 -8.93 34.49 27.87
CA ARG A 25 -8.82 35.90 28.24
C ARG A 25 -7.87 36.07 29.43
N SER A 26 -7.07 37.12 29.39
CA SER A 26 -6.26 37.61 30.50
C SER A 26 -6.52 39.11 30.67
N ASN A 27 -6.81 39.56 31.89
CA ASN A 27 -7.15 40.96 32.20
C ASN A 27 -8.22 41.57 31.28
N GLY A 28 -9.26 40.79 30.97
CA GLY A 28 -10.36 41.21 30.09
C GLY A 28 -10.04 41.23 28.60
N LYS A 29 -8.78 41.03 28.19
CA LYS A 29 -8.35 41.01 26.78
C LYS A 29 -8.16 39.58 26.28
N ALA A 30 -8.45 39.35 25.00
CA ALA A 30 -8.25 38.07 24.34
C ALA A 30 -7.28 38.26 23.17
N GLU A 31 -6.12 37.60 23.23
CA GLU A 31 -5.15 37.66 22.13
C GLU A 31 -5.59 36.75 20.97
N PRO A 32 -5.66 37.26 19.73
CA PRO A 32 -5.98 36.45 18.56
C PRO A 32 -4.98 35.31 18.37
N ARG A 33 -5.47 34.16 17.89
CA ARG A 33 -4.63 33.00 17.55
C ARG A 33 -4.94 32.40 16.17
N GLY A 34 -6.01 32.83 15.53
CA GLY A 34 -6.40 32.37 14.19
C GLY A 34 -7.83 32.74 13.83
N ASP A 35 -8.21 32.43 12.58
CA ASP A 35 -9.53 32.65 12.02
C ASP A 35 -10.01 31.40 11.27
N GLY A 36 -11.31 31.15 11.29
CA GLY A 36 -11.92 30.00 10.61
C GLY A 36 -12.37 28.93 11.59
N PHE A 37 -11.89 27.70 11.46
CA PHE A 37 -12.19 26.63 12.41
C PHE A 37 -10.93 25.86 12.81
N GLU A 38 -10.93 25.30 14.01
CA GLU A 38 -9.89 24.39 14.48
C GLU A 38 -10.54 23.24 15.23
N LEU A 39 -10.20 22.02 14.82
CA LEU A 39 -10.43 20.80 15.59
C LEU A 39 -9.08 20.34 16.16
N ARG A 40 -8.94 20.32 17.49
CA ARG A 40 -7.69 19.95 18.17
C ARG A 40 -7.90 19.01 19.35
N THR A 41 -6.88 18.20 19.63
CA THR A 41 -6.74 17.40 20.85
C THR A 41 -5.27 17.03 21.03
N ASP A 42 -4.81 16.88 22.27
CA ASP A 42 -3.49 16.31 22.59
C ASP A 42 -3.55 14.77 22.62
N SER A 43 -4.73 14.19 22.41
CA SER A 43 -4.98 12.74 22.36
C SER A 43 -5.23 12.28 20.92
N HIS A 44 -5.65 11.03 20.75
CA HIS A 44 -6.00 10.50 19.43
C HIS A 44 -7.24 11.20 18.85
N GLY A 45 -7.24 11.41 17.54
CA GLY A 45 -8.39 11.90 16.77
C GLY A 45 -8.71 10.96 15.61
N ALA A 46 -9.98 10.91 15.21
CA ALA A 46 -10.41 10.18 14.03
C ALA A 46 -11.47 10.97 13.26
N ILE A 47 -11.30 11.05 11.94
CA ILE A 47 -12.33 11.50 11.00
C ILE A 47 -12.68 10.27 10.16
N ARG A 48 -13.93 9.80 10.27
CA ARG A 48 -14.42 8.63 9.56
C ARG A 48 -15.69 9.00 8.83
N ALA A 49 -15.71 8.78 7.52
CA ALA A 49 -16.86 9.03 6.68
C ALA A 49 -17.09 7.82 5.76
N GLY A 50 -18.12 7.02 6.05
CA GLY A 50 -18.42 5.78 5.33
C GLY A 50 -18.83 5.97 3.87
N HIS A 51 -19.19 7.20 3.51
CA HIS A 51 -19.49 7.62 2.14
C HIS A 51 -18.42 8.55 1.56
N GLY A 52 -17.25 8.60 2.20
CA GLY A 52 -16.07 9.33 1.75
C GLY A 52 -15.89 10.73 2.37
N LEU A 53 -14.69 11.31 2.18
CA LEU A 53 -14.22 12.55 2.78
C LEU A 53 -13.59 13.49 1.74
N LEU A 54 -14.16 14.70 1.60
CA LEU A 54 -13.58 15.79 0.80
C LEU A 54 -12.81 16.74 1.73
N LEU A 55 -11.50 16.90 1.49
CA LEU A 55 -10.65 17.90 2.13
C LEU A 55 -10.21 18.90 1.05
N SER A 56 -10.79 20.10 1.08
CA SER A 56 -10.61 21.08 0.02
C SER A 56 -10.28 22.47 0.55
N THR A 57 -9.41 23.20 -0.18
CA THR A 57 -9.21 24.64 0.00
C THR A 57 -9.89 25.47 -1.10
N GLU A 58 -10.79 24.85 -1.88
CA GLU A 58 -11.62 25.55 -2.87
C GLU A 58 -12.63 26.45 -2.16
N ALA A 59 -12.78 27.68 -2.64
CA ALA A 59 -13.65 28.66 -2.01
C ALA A 59 -15.14 28.36 -2.28
N GLN A 60 -15.94 28.34 -1.22
CA GLN A 60 -17.39 28.18 -1.29
C GLN A 60 -18.07 29.28 -0.45
N ASN A 61 -18.00 30.52 -0.96
CA ASN A 61 -18.44 31.71 -0.25
C ASN A 61 -19.92 31.60 0.18
N GLY A 62 -20.17 31.87 1.45
CA GLY A 62 -21.50 31.81 2.04
C GLY A 62 -22.12 30.41 2.06
N ALA A 63 -21.32 29.34 1.92
CA ALA A 63 -21.82 27.98 1.78
C ALA A 63 -22.87 27.83 0.65
N SER A 64 -22.70 28.59 -0.44
CA SER A 64 -23.70 28.71 -1.52
C SER A 64 -23.84 27.47 -2.40
N GLY A 65 -22.81 26.63 -2.49
CA GLY A 65 -22.83 25.35 -3.22
C GLY A 65 -23.29 24.16 -2.37
N LYS A 66 -23.23 22.96 -2.94
CA LYS A 66 -23.43 21.69 -2.22
C LYS A 66 -22.25 21.39 -1.30
N GLN A 67 -22.47 20.59 -0.25
CA GLN A 67 -21.40 20.16 0.67
C GLN A 67 -20.24 19.44 -0.05
N LEU A 68 -20.54 18.68 -1.11
CA LEU A 68 -19.58 17.92 -1.90
C LEU A 68 -19.28 18.56 -3.26
N ALA A 69 -19.48 19.88 -3.41
CA ALA A 69 -19.03 20.61 -4.60
C ALA A 69 -17.51 20.41 -4.78
N ARG A 70 -17.08 20.05 -5.99
CA ARG A 70 -15.75 19.46 -6.27
C ARG A 70 -15.34 19.57 -7.73
N GLU A 71 -15.88 20.55 -8.44
CA GLU A 71 -15.73 20.72 -9.89
C GLU A 71 -14.25 20.86 -10.29
N GLN A 72 -13.43 21.57 -9.49
CA GLN A 72 -12.00 21.69 -9.76
C GLN A 72 -11.27 20.35 -9.52
N ALA A 73 -11.54 19.68 -8.40
CA ALA A 73 -10.97 18.37 -8.12
C ALA A 73 -11.30 17.34 -9.22
N GLN A 74 -12.55 17.30 -9.69
CA GLN A 74 -12.98 16.46 -10.80
C GLN A 74 -12.24 16.84 -12.09
N SER A 75 -12.15 18.13 -12.42
CA SER A 75 -11.45 18.61 -13.62
C SER A 75 -9.97 18.22 -13.61
N GLN A 76 -9.31 18.28 -12.45
CA GLN A 76 -7.90 17.88 -12.32
C GLN A 76 -7.71 16.36 -12.49
N LEU A 77 -8.63 15.55 -11.95
CA LEU A 77 -8.61 14.10 -12.12
C LEU A 77 -8.92 13.68 -13.57
N ASP A 78 -9.88 14.33 -14.22
CA ASP A 78 -10.22 14.12 -15.63
C ASP A 78 -9.03 14.48 -16.54
N ALA A 79 -8.33 15.58 -16.26
CA ALA A 79 -7.13 15.97 -16.99
C ALA A 79 -5.98 14.97 -16.79
N ALA A 80 -5.80 14.44 -15.57
CA ALA A 80 -4.81 13.41 -15.28
C ALA A 80 -5.11 12.10 -16.04
N LEU A 81 -6.39 11.69 -16.07
CA LEU A 81 -6.84 10.53 -16.85
C LEU A 81 -6.60 10.73 -18.35
N ALA A 82 -7.00 11.88 -18.90
CA ALA A 82 -6.83 12.17 -20.33
C ALA A 82 -5.35 12.19 -20.75
N LEU A 83 -4.48 12.79 -19.92
CA LEU A 83 -3.03 12.79 -20.16
C LEU A 83 -2.45 11.36 -20.14
N SER A 84 -2.87 10.58 -19.15
CA SER A 84 -2.46 9.18 -18.98
C SER A 84 -2.86 8.32 -20.18
N GLN A 85 -4.10 8.47 -20.67
CA GLN A 85 -4.59 7.77 -21.85
C GLN A 85 -3.86 8.21 -23.12
N SER A 86 -3.72 9.52 -23.34
CA SER A 86 -3.08 10.03 -24.56
C SER A 86 -1.61 9.64 -24.67
N LEU A 87 -0.85 9.74 -23.56
CA LEU A 87 0.54 9.30 -23.54
C LEU A 87 0.66 7.78 -23.61
N GLY A 88 -0.23 7.05 -22.93
CA GLY A 88 -0.30 5.58 -22.99
C GLY A 88 -0.55 5.07 -24.42
N ASP A 89 -1.55 5.62 -25.12
CA ASP A 89 -1.86 5.25 -26.50
C ASP A 89 -0.67 5.54 -27.44
N THR A 90 -0.01 6.69 -27.25
CA THR A 90 1.19 7.05 -28.02
C THR A 90 2.33 6.07 -27.75
N ALA A 91 2.54 5.69 -26.49
CA ALA A 91 3.57 4.76 -26.07
C ALA A 91 3.33 3.36 -26.66
N SER A 92 2.10 2.83 -26.53
CA SER A 92 1.72 1.53 -27.11
C SER A 92 1.86 1.53 -28.63
N GLY A 93 1.53 2.63 -29.31
CA GLY A 93 1.75 2.79 -30.75
C GLY A 93 3.23 2.75 -31.17
N GLN A 94 4.14 3.01 -30.23
CA GLN A 94 5.60 2.96 -30.40
C GLN A 94 6.23 1.74 -29.70
N GLN A 95 5.46 0.66 -29.55
CA GLN A 95 5.88 -0.63 -28.99
C GLN A 95 6.28 -0.62 -27.50
N ALA A 96 5.97 0.43 -26.74
CA ALA A 96 6.05 0.39 -25.28
C ALA A 96 4.84 -0.34 -24.68
N ASP A 97 4.90 -0.64 -23.38
CA ASP A 97 3.83 -1.37 -22.69
C ASP A 97 2.61 -0.48 -22.46
N THR A 98 1.44 -1.11 -22.55
CA THR A 98 0.14 -0.46 -22.40
C THR A 98 -0.16 -0.21 -20.93
N MET A 99 -0.56 1.01 -20.62
CA MET A 99 -0.90 1.40 -19.25
C MET A 99 -2.38 1.12 -18.93
N GLU A 100 -2.64 0.42 -17.81
CA GLU A 100 -3.98 0.12 -17.30
C GLU A 100 -4.68 1.36 -16.71
N THR A 101 -5.19 2.24 -17.57
CA THR A 101 -5.98 3.42 -17.16
C THR A 101 -7.48 3.16 -17.10
N GLY A 102 -7.94 2.16 -17.86
CA GLY A 102 -9.34 1.84 -18.09
C GLY A 102 -9.74 0.45 -17.58
N PRO A 103 -10.94 -0.03 -17.96
CA PRO A 103 -11.44 -1.31 -17.51
C PRO A 103 -10.71 -2.50 -18.12
N GLU A 104 -9.95 -2.32 -19.20
CA GLU A 104 -9.20 -3.41 -19.83
C GLU A 104 -7.96 -3.73 -18.97
N GLU A 105 -7.91 -4.93 -18.39
CA GLU A 105 -6.67 -5.47 -17.82
C GLU A 105 -5.65 -5.73 -18.94
N ILE A 106 -4.36 -5.57 -18.64
CA ILE A 106 -3.26 -5.82 -19.56
C ILE A 106 -2.49 -7.04 -19.04
N GLY A 107 -2.44 -8.09 -19.86
CA GLY A 107 -1.73 -9.33 -19.56
C GLY A 107 -0.21 -9.18 -19.58
N ALA A 108 0.50 -10.23 -19.16
CA ALA A 108 1.97 -10.26 -19.16
C ALA A 108 2.58 -10.16 -20.57
N ASP A 109 1.81 -10.46 -21.61
CA ASP A 109 2.15 -10.32 -23.02
C ASP A 109 1.72 -8.95 -23.62
N ASN A 110 1.34 -8.00 -22.76
CA ASN A 110 0.84 -6.68 -23.13
C ASN A 110 -0.48 -6.71 -23.94
N ALA A 111 -1.17 -7.86 -23.99
CA ALA A 111 -2.46 -7.99 -24.63
C ALA A 111 -3.60 -7.63 -23.68
N LYS A 112 -4.74 -7.18 -24.23
CA LYS A 112 -5.95 -6.95 -23.44
C LYS A 112 -6.49 -8.26 -22.89
N ALA A 113 -6.74 -8.28 -21.59
CA ALA A 113 -7.28 -9.40 -20.84
C ALA A 113 -8.74 -9.13 -20.42
N ALA A 114 -9.16 -9.67 -19.27
CA ALA A 114 -10.52 -9.51 -18.79
C ALA A 114 -10.78 -8.07 -18.30
N LYS A 115 -12.05 -7.65 -18.30
CA LYS A 115 -12.39 -6.34 -17.77
C LYS A 115 -12.40 -6.33 -16.25
N LYS A 116 -11.74 -5.33 -15.66
CA LYS A 116 -11.88 -4.95 -14.25
C LYS A 116 -12.81 -3.74 -14.16
N THR A 117 -13.70 -3.76 -13.18
CA THR A 117 -14.66 -2.67 -12.94
C THR A 117 -14.11 -1.60 -12.00
N GLU A 118 -13.06 -1.91 -11.25
CA GLU A 118 -12.50 -1.07 -10.19
C GLU A 118 -10.97 -1.13 -10.17
N GLY A 119 -10.35 -0.20 -9.43
CA GLY A 119 -8.91 -0.21 -9.18
C GLY A 119 -8.04 0.51 -10.22
N HIS A 120 -8.64 0.96 -11.33
CA HIS A 120 -7.99 1.76 -12.39
C HIS A 120 -8.39 3.25 -12.32
N LEU A 121 -7.60 4.12 -12.96
CA LEU A 121 -7.77 5.58 -12.89
C LEU A 121 -9.14 6.07 -13.40
N GLN A 122 -9.66 5.49 -14.49
CA GLN A 122 -10.99 5.82 -15.01
C GLN A 122 -12.13 5.48 -14.03
N HIS A 123 -12.00 4.40 -13.26
CA HIS A 123 -12.96 4.08 -12.20
C HIS A 123 -12.94 5.16 -11.12
N GLN A 124 -11.76 5.62 -10.70
CA GLN A 124 -11.64 6.68 -9.69
C GLN A 124 -12.29 8.00 -10.16
N ALA A 125 -12.09 8.37 -11.43
CA ALA A 125 -12.73 9.55 -12.02
C ALA A 125 -14.27 9.41 -12.09
N ALA A 126 -14.77 8.24 -12.49
CA ALA A 126 -16.21 7.96 -12.54
C ALA A 126 -16.84 7.92 -11.14
N ALA A 127 -16.15 7.33 -10.16
CA ALA A 127 -16.58 7.27 -8.77
C ALA A 127 -16.69 8.67 -8.16
N LEU A 128 -15.71 9.54 -8.42
CA LEU A 128 -15.76 10.93 -7.97
C LEU A 128 -16.94 11.68 -8.60
N LYS A 129 -17.26 11.42 -9.87
CA LYS A 129 -18.40 12.05 -10.54
C LYS A 129 -19.74 11.60 -9.94
N ALA A 130 -19.90 10.29 -9.73
CA ALA A 130 -21.11 9.68 -9.17
C ALA A 130 -21.25 9.85 -7.64
N TRP A 131 -20.26 10.44 -6.95
CA TRP A 131 -20.10 10.34 -5.51
C TRP A 131 -21.32 10.78 -4.68
N GLU A 132 -22.08 11.78 -5.13
CA GLU A 132 -23.26 12.25 -4.39
C GLU A 132 -24.55 11.49 -4.68
N ALA A 133 -24.56 10.56 -5.65
CA ALA A 133 -25.75 9.81 -6.01
C ALA A 133 -26.30 9.01 -4.82
N GLY A 134 -27.61 9.15 -4.57
CA GLY A 134 -28.30 8.59 -3.42
C GLY A 134 -28.19 9.41 -2.13
N SER A 135 -27.51 10.56 -2.15
CA SER A 135 -27.48 11.50 -1.00
C SER A 135 -28.70 12.42 -0.99
N ASN A 136 -28.79 13.30 0.02
CA ASN A 136 -29.83 14.33 0.07
C ASN A 136 -29.70 15.40 -1.03
N THR A 137 -28.54 15.54 -1.66
CA THR A 137 -28.29 16.50 -2.76
C THR A 137 -28.40 15.88 -4.15
N ASP A 138 -28.58 14.56 -4.26
CA ASP A 138 -28.84 13.82 -5.50
C ASP A 138 -29.60 12.50 -5.24
N LYS A 139 -30.84 12.62 -4.75
CA LYS A 139 -31.67 11.46 -4.36
C LYS A 139 -31.97 10.53 -5.52
N ASP A 140 -32.19 11.11 -6.71
CA ASP A 140 -32.54 10.35 -7.92
C ASP A 140 -31.29 9.76 -8.61
N GLY A 141 -30.09 10.04 -8.08
CA GLY A 141 -28.82 9.52 -8.61
C GLY A 141 -28.46 10.07 -9.99
N LYS A 142 -28.82 11.31 -10.31
CA LYS A 142 -28.59 11.93 -11.64
C LYS A 142 -27.11 12.08 -11.98
N THR A 143 -26.24 12.10 -10.97
CA THR A 143 -24.78 12.16 -11.13
C THR A 143 -24.15 10.80 -11.42
N ALA A 144 -24.85 9.70 -11.09
CA ALA A 144 -24.44 8.34 -11.42
C ALA A 144 -25.03 7.92 -12.77
N LYS A 145 -24.20 7.27 -13.60
CA LYS A 145 -24.67 6.52 -14.78
C LYS A 145 -24.57 5.03 -14.46
N ASP A 146 -23.37 4.49 -14.60
CA ASP A 146 -23.06 3.08 -14.42
C ASP A 146 -22.21 2.81 -13.17
N GLN A 147 -21.91 3.85 -12.41
CA GLN A 147 -21.04 3.79 -11.23
C GLN A 147 -21.85 3.95 -9.95
N ALA A 148 -21.55 3.13 -8.93
CA ALA A 148 -22.15 3.28 -7.61
C ALA A 148 -21.80 4.65 -7.00
N GLY A 149 -22.83 5.32 -6.47
CA GLY A 149 -22.65 6.54 -5.67
C GLY A 149 -22.14 6.26 -4.26
N GLN A 150 -21.82 7.32 -3.52
CA GLN A 150 -21.43 7.24 -2.11
C GLN A 150 -20.27 6.29 -1.80
N GLN A 151 -19.37 6.08 -2.76
CA GLN A 151 -18.15 5.31 -2.56
C GLN A 151 -17.25 5.98 -1.50
N PRO A 152 -16.51 5.19 -0.70
CA PRO A 152 -15.68 5.70 0.39
C PRO A 152 -14.36 6.30 -0.11
N LEU A 153 -14.44 7.37 -0.90
CA LEU A 153 -13.27 8.07 -1.45
C LEU A 153 -12.70 9.07 -0.44
N ILE A 154 -11.39 9.32 -0.50
CA ILE A 154 -10.78 10.52 0.09
C ILE A 154 -10.26 11.39 -1.04
N VAL A 155 -10.67 12.65 -1.08
CA VAL A 155 -10.23 13.61 -2.09
C VAL A 155 -9.54 14.77 -1.40
N LEU A 156 -8.29 15.02 -1.78
CA LEU A 156 -7.52 16.19 -1.37
C LEU A 156 -7.46 17.15 -2.55
N SER A 157 -7.99 18.35 -2.41
CA SER A 157 -7.97 19.37 -3.47
C SER A 157 -7.51 20.72 -2.94
N ALA A 158 -6.55 21.33 -3.61
CA ALA A 158 -6.05 22.64 -3.25
C ALA A 158 -5.54 23.38 -4.49
N PRO A 159 -6.25 24.43 -4.98
CA PRO A 159 -5.84 25.16 -6.18
C PRO A 159 -4.43 25.75 -6.13
N ALA A 160 -3.90 26.00 -4.93
CA ALA A 160 -2.55 26.53 -4.71
C ALA A 160 -1.49 25.44 -4.40
N GLY A 161 -1.87 24.16 -4.40
CA GLY A 161 -0.96 23.03 -4.17
C GLY A 161 -1.15 22.32 -2.83
N ILE A 162 -0.55 21.13 -2.71
CA ILE A 162 -0.60 20.26 -1.54
C ILE A 162 0.84 19.91 -1.13
N ALA A 163 1.16 20.03 0.16
CA ALA A 163 2.41 19.54 0.74
C ALA A 163 2.11 18.38 1.71
N SER A 164 2.72 17.22 1.47
CA SER A 164 2.69 16.06 2.37
C SER A 164 4.10 15.82 2.89
N LEU A 165 4.31 16.01 4.20
CA LEU A 165 5.64 16.09 4.81
C LEU A 165 5.68 15.24 6.10
N SER A 166 6.83 14.63 6.38
CA SER A 166 7.10 13.86 7.60
C SER A 166 8.58 14.00 7.98
N GLN A 167 8.88 14.05 9.28
CA GLN A 167 10.27 14.08 9.76
C GLN A 167 10.96 12.71 9.70
N GLN A 168 10.18 11.62 9.75
CA GLN A 168 10.69 10.26 9.70
C GLN A 168 10.46 9.66 8.32
N SER A 169 9.25 9.15 8.08
CA SER A 169 8.92 8.40 6.87
C SER A 169 7.56 8.77 6.31
N GLN A 170 7.41 8.57 5.00
CA GLN A 170 6.15 8.60 4.27
C GLN A 170 6.04 7.30 3.46
N THR A 171 4.89 6.63 3.54
CA THR A 171 4.59 5.40 2.80
C THR A 171 3.32 5.61 2.00
N VAL A 172 3.36 5.31 0.70
CA VAL A 172 2.21 5.32 -0.19
C VAL A 172 2.11 3.92 -0.78
N ALA A 173 0.97 3.26 -0.57
CA ALA A 173 0.73 1.90 -1.00
C ALA A 173 -0.68 1.79 -1.57
N ALA A 174 -0.81 1.05 -2.66
CA ALA A 174 -2.08 0.71 -3.29
C ALA A 174 -2.10 -0.79 -3.57
N GLY A 175 -3.26 -1.43 -3.44
CA GLY A 175 -3.44 -2.86 -3.74
C GLY A 175 -3.57 -3.17 -5.23
N THR A 176 -3.88 -2.15 -6.04
CA THR A 176 -4.00 -2.26 -7.50
C THR A 176 -2.95 -1.37 -8.18
N ASN A 177 -3.23 -0.07 -8.31
CA ASN A 177 -2.46 0.85 -9.15
C ASN A 177 -2.03 2.07 -8.32
N LEU A 178 -0.82 2.57 -8.58
CA LEU A 178 -0.34 3.84 -8.06
C LEU A 178 -0.05 4.77 -9.24
N ASP A 179 -0.99 5.66 -9.54
CA ASP A 179 -0.88 6.62 -10.64
C ASP A 179 -0.28 7.95 -10.15
N LEU A 180 0.91 8.30 -10.65
CA LEU A 180 1.60 9.56 -10.35
C LEU A 180 1.66 10.44 -11.59
N VAL A 181 0.66 11.30 -11.75
CA VAL A 181 0.47 12.10 -12.97
C VAL A 181 0.79 13.57 -12.72
N ALA A 182 1.62 14.16 -13.58
CA ALA A 182 1.87 15.60 -13.63
C ALA A 182 1.70 16.10 -15.07
N GLN A 183 0.97 17.21 -15.26
CA GLN A 183 0.77 17.80 -16.59
C GLN A 183 2.04 18.42 -17.20
N ARG A 184 3.08 18.62 -16.39
CA ARG A 184 4.32 19.27 -16.81
C ARG A 184 5.54 18.40 -16.48
N ASP A 185 5.95 18.39 -15.21
CA ASP A 185 7.18 17.72 -14.78
C ASP A 185 6.91 16.83 -13.56
N THR A 186 7.37 15.57 -13.62
CA THR A 186 7.48 14.70 -12.44
C THR A 186 8.94 14.67 -11.98
N ASN A 187 9.20 15.20 -10.79
CA ASN A 187 10.55 15.24 -10.22
C ASN A 187 10.66 14.26 -9.04
N GLN A 188 11.56 13.28 -9.15
CA GLN A 188 11.90 12.34 -8.08
C GLN A 188 13.36 12.54 -7.66
N THR A 189 13.58 12.95 -6.41
CA THR A 189 14.93 13.19 -5.87
C THR A 189 15.17 12.32 -4.65
N SER A 190 16.34 11.69 -4.59
CA SER A 190 16.78 10.88 -3.45
C SER A 190 18.19 11.27 -3.03
N GLY A 191 18.39 11.56 -1.74
CA GLY A 191 19.70 11.97 -1.23
C GLY A 191 20.75 10.84 -1.17
N ARG A 192 20.34 9.57 -1.28
CA ARG A 192 21.25 8.42 -1.15
C ARG A 192 21.06 7.35 -2.23
N ARG A 193 19.86 6.78 -2.35
CA ARG A 193 19.56 5.70 -3.30
C ARG A 193 18.15 5.88 -3.86
N TRP A 194 18.00 5.63 -5.16
CA TRP A 194 16.71 5.42 -5.80
C TRP A 194 16.65 3.96 -6.21
N LEU A 195 15.69 3.21 -5.65
CA LEU A 195 15.54 1.78 -5.86
C LEU A 195 14.14 1.54 -6.43
N HIS A 196 14.09 0.92 -7.61
CA HIS A 196 12.83 0.60 -8.30
C HIS A 196 12.81 -0.90 -8.59
N ASN A 197 12.11 -1.66 -7.74
CA ASN A 197 11.99 -3.11 -7.86
C ASN A 197 10.63 -3.43 -8.48
N VAL A 198 10.62 -4.03 -9.66
CA VAL A 198 9.39 -4.31 -10.42
C VAL A 198 9.27 -5.81 -10.66
N GLY A 199 8.06 -6.35 -10.51
CA GLY A 199 7.80 -7.79 -10.54
C GLY A 199 7.81 -8.41 -11.94
N GLN A 200 7.43 -7.65 -12.98
CA GLN A 200 7.30 -8.16 -14.34
C GLN A 200 8.24 -7.45 -15.31
N HIS A 201 8.01 -6.17 -15.62
CA HIS A 201 8.81 -5.43 -16.60
C HIS A 201 8.83 -3.92 -16.29
N ILE A 202 9.82 -3.21 -16.84
CA ILE A 202 9.93 -1.75 -16.79
C ILE A 202 9.81 -1.24 -18.22
N SER A 203 8.79 -0.40 -18.49
CA SER A 203 8.63 0.31 -19.76
C SER A 203 8.96 1.79 -19.58
N LEU A 204 9.96 2.30 -20.31
CA LEU A 204 10.35 3.71 -20.29
C LEU A 204 10.16 4.31 -21.68
N PHE A 205 9.11 5.12 -21.84
CA PHE A 205 8.77 5.77 -23.09
C PHE A 205 8.96 7.29 -22.98
N VAL A 206 9.50 7.90 -24.03
CA VAL A 206 9.58 9.36 -24.17
C VAL A 206 9.17 9.75 -25.58
N THR A 207 8.10 10.53 -25.74
CA THR A 207 7.66 11.05 -27.05
C THR A 207 8.74 11.91 -27.72
N GLY A 208 9.45 12.70 -26.92
CA GLY A 208 10.53 13.57 -27.38
C GLY A 208 10.06 14.86 -28.06
N LEU A 209 11.01 15.77 -28.28
CA LEU A 209 10.85 16.92 -29.16
C LEU A 209 11.82 16.75 -30.32
N GLN A 210 11.41 17.15 -31.52
CA GLN A 210 12.28 17.08 -32.70
C GLN A 210 13.62 17.78 -32.42
N ASP A 211 14.72 17.11 -32.77
CA ASP A 211 16.10 17.57 -32.60
C ASP A 211 16.52 17.86 -31.13
N LYS A 212 15.86 17.23 -30.15
CA LYS A 212 16.25 17.29 -28.72
C LYS A 212 16.59 15.90 -28.19
N ILE A 213 17.39 15.87 -27.13
CA ILE A 213 17.69 14.65 -26.39
C ILE A 213 16.43 14.22 -25.63
N SER A 214 15.85 13.09 -26.01
CA SER A 214 14.63 12.55 -25.37
C SER A 214 14.95 11.72 -24.13
N LEU A 215 15.99 10.89 -24.15
CA LEU A 215 16.39 10.04 -23.02
C LEU A 215 17.88 10.22 -22.67
N LYS A 216 18.18 10.33 -21.37
CA LYS A 216 19.53 10.54 -20.87
C LYS A 216 19.77 9.72 -19.60
N LEU A 217 20.70 8.77 -19.67
CA LEU A 217 21.13 7.94 -18.55
C LEU A 217 22.62 8.21 -18.29
N ILE A 218 22.94 8.91 -17.21
CA ILE A 218 24.31 9.36 -16.91
C ILE A 218 24.70 9.00 -15.48
N ALA A 219 25.86 8.35 -15.33
CA ALA A 219 26.56 8.25 -14.06
C ALA A 219 27.78 9.19 -14.07
N ALA A 220 27.80 10.17 -13.17
CA ALA A 220 28.93 11.11 -13.09
C ALA A 220 30.24 10.43 -12.62
N LYS A 221 30.12 9.40 -11.77
CA LYS A 221 31.22 8.58 -11.25
C LYS A 221 30.73 7.15 -11.08
N GLY A 222 31.67 6.21 -11.07
CA GLY A 222 31.36 4.79 -10.88
C GLY A 222 31.02 4.07 -12.19
N LYS A 223 30.78 2.76 -12.06
CA LYS A 223 30.52 1.87 -13.19
C LYS A 223 29.03 1.90 -13.56
N VAL A 224 28.73 2.05 -14.84
CA VAL A 224 27.41 1.73 -15.40
C VAL A 224 27.41 0.26 -15.79
N GLN A 225 26.38 -0.48 -15.39
CA GLN A 225 26.22 -1.90 -15.68
C GLN A 225 24.80 -2.15 -16.18
N VAL A 226 24.70 -2.72 -17.38
CA VAL A 226 23.44 -3.13 -18.02
C VAL A 226 23.55 -4.62 -18.33
N GLN A 227 22.59 -5.42 -17.87
CA GLN A 227 22.62 -6.88 -17.98
C GLN A 227 21.22 -7.44 -18.19
N ALA A 228 21.06 -8.30 -19.19
CA ALA A 228 20.00 -9.29 -19.25
C ALA A 228 20.60 -10.62 -18.77
N GLN A 229 20.23 -11.07 -17.57
CA GLN A 229 20.89 -12.22 -16.92
C GLN A 229 20.46 -13.58 -17.49
N SER A 230 19.28 -13.64 -18.11
CA SER A 230 18.70 -14.84 -18.70
C SER A 230 18.20 -14.65 -20.14
N ASP A 231 18.36 -13.45 -20.71
CA ASP A 231 17.85 -13.11 -22.04
C ASP A 231 18.81 -12.17 -22.78
N SER A 232 18.38 -11.64 -23.92
CA SER A 232 19.10 -10.78 -24.83
C SER A 232 19.08 -9.31 -24.40
N ILE A 233 20.05 -8.55 -24.93
CA ILE A 233 20.04 -7.09 -24.92
C ILE A 233 19.96 -6.66 -26.40
N GLU A 234 18.96 -5.85 -26.74
CA GLU A 234 18.84 -5.20 -28.05
C GLU A 234 19.10 -3.69 -27.92
N VAL A 235 19.87 -3.13 -28.85
CA VAL A 235 20.13 -1.68 -28.96
C VAL A 235 20.03 -1.29 -30.43
N THR A 236 18.93 -0.63 -30.77
CA THR A 236 18.59 -0.26 -32.15
C THR A 236 18.40 1.26 -32.26
N ALA A 237 18.89 1.86 -33.34
CA ALA A 237 18.67 3.27 -33.66
C ALA A 237 18.39 3.45 -35.16
N ASP A 238 17.48 4.36 -35.52
CA ASP A 238 17.19 4.73 -36.91
C ASP A 238 18.37 5.47 -37.59
N LYS A 239 19.20 6.11 -36.77
CA LYS A 239 20.45 6.77 -37.19
C LYS A 239 21.65 6.05 -36.56
N ASP A 240 22.72 6.79 -36.29
CA ASP A 240 23.97 6.21 -35.82
C ASP A 240 23.86 5.63 -34.41
N VAL A 241 24.47 4.45 -34.24
CA VAL A 241 24.84 3.91 -32.92
C VAL A 241 26.34 4.15 -32.72
N THR A 242 26.70 4.92 -31.70
CA THR A 242 28.12 5.21 -31.37
C THR A 242 28.52 4.55 -30.06
N VAL A 243 29.58 3.73 -30.10
CA VAL A 243 30.21 3.12 -28.91
C VAL A 243 31.64 3.63 -28.80
N THR A 244 31.98 4.28 -27.69
CA THR A 244 33.30 4.93 -27.53
C THR A 244 33.87 4.72 -26.14
N SER A 245 35.16 4.35 -26.09
CA SER A 245 35.99 4.43 -24.88
C SER A 245 37.07 5.48 -25.10
N CYS A 246 36.99 6.61 -24.40
CA CYS A 246 37.86 7.76 -24.66
C CYS A 246 39.30 7.59 -24.13
N LYS A 247 39.53 6.65 -23.22
CA LYS A 247 40.82 6.51 -22.50
C LYS A 247 41.40 5.11 -22.54
N GLU A 248 40.57 4.08 -22.65
CA GLU A 248 41.01 2.70 -22.53
C GLU A 248 40.57 1.88 -23.73
N ARG A 249 39.80 0.82 -23.53
CA ARG A 249 39.46 -0.15 -24.57
C ARG A 249 37.95 -0.34 -24.70
N ILE A 250 37.55 -0.83 -25.86
CA ILE A 250 36.27 -1.51 -26.08
C ILE A 250 36.56 -3.01 -26.11
N THR A 251 35.76 -3.81 -25.40
CA THR A 251 35.89 -5.27 -25.40
C THR A 251 34.56 -5.88 -25.80
N VAL A 252 34.56 -6.59 -26.92
CA VAL A 252 33.41 -7.36 -27.41
C VAL A 252 33.81 -8.82 -27.38
N ALA A 253 33.06 -9.62 -26.62
CA ALA A 253 33.33 -11.04 -26.45
C ALA A 253 32.00 -11.79 -26.48
N ALA A 254 31.97 -12.92 -27.19
CA ALA A 254 30.82 -13.81 -27.25
C ALA A 254 31.31 -15.26 -27.13
N LYS A 255 30.47 -16.12 -26.53
CA LYS A 255 30.78 -17.55 -26.41
C LYS A 255 30.67 -18.30 -27.74
N GLN A 256 29.72 -17.90 -28.60
CA GLN A 256 29.40 -18.60 -29.84
C GLN A 256 29.88 -17.86 -31.08
N GLU A 257 29.50 -16.58 -31.21
CA GLU A 257 29.68 -15.85 -32.47
C GLU A 257 29.70 -14.34 -32.25
N ILE A 258 30.59 -13.64 -32.96
CA ILE A 258 30.52 -12.20 -33.18
C ILE A 258 30.37 -11.97 -34.69
N LEU A 259 29.35 -11.21 -35.10
CA LEU A 259 29.11 -10.83 -36.49
C LEU A 259 29.02 -9.30 -36.60
N LEU A 260 29.88 -8.71 -37.43
CA LEU A 260 29.85 -7.29 -37.79
C LEU A 260 29.51 -7.23 -39.28
N THR A 261 28.41 -6.57 -39.66
CA THR A 261 27.92 -6.57 -41.04
C THR A 261 27.48 -5.19 -41.49
N SER A 262 27.69 -4.87 -42.77
CA SER A 262 27.23 -3.63 -43.42
C SER A 262 27.18 -3.80 -44.93
N GLY A 263 26.05 -3.47 -45.56
CA GLY A 263 25.91 -3.46 -47.03
C GLY A 263 26.25 -4.79 -47.74
N GLY A 264 26.13 -5.92 -47.05
CA GLY A 264 26.49 -7.25 -47.55
C GLY A 264 27.94 -7.70 -47.28
N GLY A 265 28.82 -6.80 -46.84
CA GLY A 265 30.15 -7.17 -46.31
C GLY A 265 30.09 -7.51 -44.82
N TYR A 266 30.95 -8.42 -44.36
CA TYR A 266 31.01 -8.77 -42.94
C TYR A 266 32.38 -9.26 -42.46
N ILE A 267 32.57 -9.14 -41.15
CA ILE A 267 33.61 -9.80 -40.36
C ILE A 267 32.91 -10.70 -39.34
N ARG A 268 33.28 -11.98 -39.30
CA ARG A 268 32.69 -12.97 -38.40
C ARG A 268 33.77 -13.68 -37.60
N LEU A 269 33.56 -13.83 -36.29
CA LEU A 269 34.38 -14.64 -35.40
C LEU A 269 33.53 -15.79 -34.87
N LYS A 270 33.85 -17.03 -35.26
CA LYS A 270 33.08 -18.23 -34.89
C LYS A 270 33.95 -19.47 -34.83
N GLY A 271 33.82 -20.26 -33.77
CA GLY A 271 34.56 -21.53 -33.63
C GLY A 271 36.08 -21.39 -33.67
N GLY A 272 36.62 -20.21 -33.28
CA GLY A 272 38.05 -19.89 -33.38
C GLY A 272 38.50 -19.36 -34.75
N ASN A 273 37.62 -19.38 -35.76
CA ASN A 273 37.91 -18.87 -37.10
C ASN A 273 37.54 -17.39 -37.25
N ILE A 274 38.21 -16.73 -38.18
CA ILE A 274 37.91 -15.35 -38.62
C ILE A 274 37.53 -15.42 -40.09
N GLU A 275 36.32 -14.97 -40.44
CA GLU A 275 35.84 -14.85 -41.82
C GLU A 275 35.75 -13.36 -42.18
N VAL A 276 36.32 -12.97 -43.33
CA VAL A 276 36.25 -11.61 -43.88
C VAL A 276 35.75 -11.70 -45.31
N HIS A 277 34.48 -11.38 -45.53
CA HIS A 277 33.83 -11.50 -46.83
C HIS A 277 33.20 -10.17 -47.24
N CYS A 278 33.27 -9.82 -48.53
CA CYS A 278 32.55 -8.69 -49.10
C CYS A 278 32.24 -8.92 -50.59
N PRO A 279 31.19 -8.26 -51.13
CA PRO A 279 30.86 -8.35 -52.56
C PRO A 279 31.84 -7.56 -53.45
N GLY A 280 32.56 -6.58 -52.88
CA GLY A 280 33.54 -5.76 -53.59
C GLY A 280 34.98 -6.13 -53.23
N GLU A 281 35.82 -5.10 -53.08
CA GLU A 281 37.23 -5.23 -52.73
C GLU A 281 37.46 -5.33 -51.21
N VAL A 282 38.30 -6.28 -50.77
CA VAL A 282 38.92 -6.25 -49.44
C VAL A 282 40.24 -5.48 -49.53
N SER A 283 40.25 -4.20 -49.15
CA SER A 283 41.46 -3.36 -49.18
C SER A 283 42.21 -3.42 -47.85
N VAL A 284 43.42 -4.00 -47.84
CA VAL A 284 44.27 -4.12 -46.64
C VAL A 284 45.52 -3.26 -46.82
N LYS A 285 45.69 -2.22 -46.00
CA LYS A 285 46.81 -1.27 -46.10
C LYS A 285 47.67 -1.32 -44.83
N GLY A 286 48.98 -1.51 -45.00
CA GLY A 286 49.98 -1.51 -43.92
C GLY A 286 51.40 -1.60 -44.49
N ALA A 287 52.40 -1.19 -43.69
CA ALA A 287 53.80 -1.27 -44.10
C ALA A 287 54.39 -2.70 -44.03
N SER A 288 53.74 -3.62 -43.29
CA SER A 288 54.17 -5.00 -43.09
C SER A 288 52.98 -5.90 -42.76
N HIS A 289 53.02 -7.15 -43.22
CA HIS A 289 52.02 -8.18 -42.94
C HIS A 289 52.73 -9.50 -42.55
N ALA A 290 52.70 -9.85 -41.27
CA ALA A 290 53.27 -11.10 -40.77
C ALA A 290 52.16 -12.13 -40.50
N LEU A 291 52.25 -13.29 -41.16
CA LEU A 291 51.31 -14.41 -41.02
C LEU A 291 52.03 -15.62 -40.40
N SER A 292 52.49 -15.47 -39.14
CA SER A 292 53.41 -16.38 -38.45
C SER A 292 52.77 -17.66 -37.87
N GLY A 293 51.60 -18.06 -38.38
CA GLY A 293 50.83 -19.20 -37.86
C GLY A 293 49.79 -18.83 -36.80
N PRO A 294 49.03 -19.82 -36.30
CA PRO A 294 47.88 -19.59 -35.42
C PRO A 294 48.30 -19.22 -33.98
N ALA A 295 47.50 -18.37 -33.33
CA ALA A 295 47.60 -18.04 -31.91
C ALA A 295 46.19 -17.99 -31.30
N SER A 296 46.07 -18.12 -29.98
CA SER A 296 44.78 -18.08 -29.28
C SER A 296 44.84 -17.24 -28.00
N THR A 297 43.68 -16.72 -27.61
CA THR A 297 43.47 -16.03 -26.33
C THR A 297 42.05 -16.31 -25.85
N SER A 298 41.83 -16.35 -24.54
CA SER A 298 40.51 -16.56 -23.95
C SER A 298 40.19 -15.45 -22.96
N LEU A 299 38.94 -14.99 -22.96
CA LEU A 299 38.43 -14.03 -21.99
C LEU A 299 37.38 -14.72 -21.13
N PRO A 300 37.50 -14.75 -19.78
CA PRO A 300 36.46 -15.29 -18.94
C PRO A 300 35.21 -14.40 -19.04
N THR A 301 34.09 -14.98 -19.46
CA THR A 301 32.78 -14.33 -19.48
C THR A 301 32.06 -14.55 -18.14
N PRO A 302 31.28 -13.58 -17.64
CA PRO A 302 30.52 -13.75 -16.40
C PRO A 302 29.53 -14.91 -16.51
N THR A 303 29.43 -15.70 -15.45
CA THR A 303 28.40 -16.74 -15.28
C THR A 303 27.25 -16.19 -14.45
N PHE A 304 26.04 -16.18 -14.99
CA PHE A 304 24.85 -15.79 -14.25
C PHE A 304 24.22 -16.99 -13.56
N ASN A 305 23.78 -16.79 -12.32
CA ASN A 305 23.04 -17.81 -11.59
C ASN A 305 21.67 -18.02 -12.25
N LYS A 306 21.27 -19.28 -12.42
CA LYS A 306 19.89 -19.58 -12.83
C LYS A 306 18.95 -19.22 -11.68
N PRO A 307 17.75 -18.66 -11.94
CA PRO A 307 16.75 -18.43 -10.90
C PRO A 307 16.49 -19.73 -10.13
N GLY A 308 16.52 -19.67 -8.80
CA GLY A 308 16.16 -20.81 -7.97
C GLY A 308 14.67 -21.11 -8.05
N MET A 309 14.30 -22.37 -7.81
CA MET A 309 12.92 -22.76 -7.52
C MET A 309 12.72 -22.80 -6.01
N GLY A 310 11.57 -22.33 -5.52
CA GLY A 310 11.20 -22.32 -4.10
C GLY A 310 9.82 -22.90 -3.85
N ASN A 311 9.47 -23.05 -2.58
CA ASN A 311 8.16 -23.51 -2.15
C ASN A 311 7.47 -22.39 -1.34
N LEU A 312 6.20 -22.13 -1.61
CA LEU A 312 5.38 -21.18 -0.88
C LEU A 312 4.38 -21.93 0.01
N GLN A 313 4.39 -21.64 1.31
CA GLN A 313 3.34 -22.09 2.21
C GLN A 313 2.22 -21.07 2.25
N VAL A 314 1.03 -21.48 1.82
CA VAL A 314 -0.20 -20.71 1.96
C VAL A 314 -0.85 -21.08 3.28
N ILE A 315 -1.24 -20.08 4.07
CA ILE A 315 -1.89 -20.25 5.38
C ILE A 315 -3.13 -19.35 5.42
N HIS A 316 -4.27 -19.90 5.82
CA HIS A 316 -5.50 -19.15 6.05
C HIS A 316 -6.10 -19.53 7.40
N GLU A 317 -5.78 -18.71 8.39
CA GLU A 317 -6.24 -18.84 9.77
C GLU A 317 -7.02 -17.58 10.17
N PHE A 318 -8.18 -17.77 10.78
CA PHE A 318 -9.00 -16.68 11.28
C PHE A 318 -8.50 -16.21 12.66
N ALA A 319 -8.79 -14.95 13.02
CA ALA A 319 -8.35 -14.36 14.30
C ALA A 319 -8.87 -15.11 15.56
N ASN A 320 -9.87 -15.97 15.41
CA ASN A 320 -10.42 -16.83 16.46
C ASN A 320 -9.72 -18.20 16.55
N GLY A 321 -8.64 -18.43 15.80
CA GLY A 321 -7.85 -19.67 15.78
C GLY A 321 -8.46 -20.79 14.95
N TYR A 322 -9.55 -20.55 14.22
CA TYR A 322 -10.10 -21.53 13.29
C TYR A 322 -9.34 -21.47 11.96
N SER A 323 -8.98 -22.65 11.45
CA SER A 323 -8.39 -22.81 10.13
C SER A 323 -9.44 -22.98 9.04
N MET A 324 -9.17 -22.47 7.84
CA MET A 324 -10.07 -22.65 6.71
C MET A 324 -9.83 -24.01 6.02
N ASP A 325 -10.42 -25.08 6.57
CA ASP A 325 -10.45 -26.38 5.88
C ASP A 325 -11.16 -26.27 4.51
N GLN A 326 -10.61 -26.98 3.52
CA GLN A 326 -11.07 -27.04 2.13
C GLN A 326 -11.18 -25.69 1.42
N GLY A 327 -10.53 -24.64 1.94
CA GLY A 327 -10.48 -23.34 1.27
C GLY A 327 -9.75 -23.44 -0.08
N LYS A 328 -10.39 -23.01 -1.17
CA LYS A 328 -9.74 -22.95 -2.48
C LYS A 328 -8.87 -21.69 -2.54
N PHE A 329 -7.74 -21.76 -3.21
CA PHE A 329 -6.92 -20.59 -3.45
C PHE A 329 -6.26 -20.65 -4.83
N VAL A 330 -5.80 -19.49 -5.28
CA VAL A 330 -4.98 -19.31 -6.47
C VAL A 330 -3.73 -18.55 -6.05
N VAL A 331 -2.56 -19.11 -6.35
CA VAL A 331 -1.28 -18.41 -6.26
C VAL A 331 -0.89 -17.97 -7.66
N THR A 332 -0.81 -16.67 -7.89
CA THR A 332 -0.17 -16.12 -9.09
C THR A 332 1.32 -15.96 -8.78
N ASP A 333 2.19 -16.69 -9.48
CA ASP A 333 3.63 -16.63 -9.26
C ASP A 333 4.29 -15.41 -9.93
N ALA A 334 5.61 -15.28 -9.79
CA ALA A 334 6.37 -14.16 -10.34
C ALA A 334 6.34 -14.07 -11.88
N LEU A 335 5.99 -15.16 -12.56
CA LEU A 335 5.83 -15.22 -14.02
C LEU A 335 4.37 -15.02 -14.45
N GLY A 336 3.47 -14.71 -13.51
CA GLY A 336 2.04 -14.56 -13.78
C GLY A 336 1.29 -15.89 -13.95
N VAL A 337 1.95 -17.03 -13.72
CA VAL A 337 1.31 -18.35 -13.82
C VAL A 337 0.43 -18.58 -12.59
N LYS A 338 -0.81 -18.99 -12.82
CA LYS A 338 -1.79 -19.27 -11.76
C LYS A 338 -1.71 -20.74 -11.33
N HIS A 339 -1.38 -20.96 -10.07
CA HIS A 339 -1.33 -22.25 -9.40
C HIS A 339 -2.55 -22.39 -8.50
N HIS A 340 -3.41 -23.36 -8.80
CA HIS A 340 -4.62 -23.62 -8.02
C HIS A 340 -4.33 -24.63 -6.92
N GLY A 341 -4.92 -24.42 -5.74
CA GLY A 341 -4.80 -25.37 -4.64
C GLY A 341 -5.99 -25.35 -3.69
N VAL A 342 -5.97 -26.29 -2.76
CA VAL A 342 -6.95 -26.46 -1.68
C VAL A 342 -6.19 -26.58 -0.37
N LEU A 343 -6.66 -25.88 0.66
CA LEU A 343 -6.09 -25.96 2.01
C LEU A 343 -6.44 -27.29 2.68
N ASP A 344 -5.52 -27.79 3.50
CA ASP A 344 -5.74 -28.93 4.40
C ASP A 344 -6.62 -28.55 5.61
N GLU A 345 -6.90 -29.54 6.48
CA GLU A 345 -7.69 -29.36 7.71
C GLU A 345 -7.09 -28.29 8.64
N ALA A 346 -5.77 -28.08 8.59
CA ALA A 346 -5.07 -27.07 9.35
C ALA A 346 -5.05 -25.69 8.65
N GLY A 347 -5.73 -25.53 7.51
CA GLY A 347 -5.81 -24.27 6.77
C GLY A 347 -4.51 -23.93 6.04
N LYS A 348 -3.71 -24.94 5.70
CA LYS A 348 -2.38 -24.77 5.07
C LYS A 348 -2.32 -25.49 3.73
N ALA A 349 -1.47 -25.00 2.85
CA ALA A 349 -1.09 -25.72 1.63
C ALA A 349 0.32 -25.35 1.20
N MET A 350 1.00 -26.26 0.52
CA MET A 350 2.30 -26.01 -0.09
C MET A 350 2.17 -25.92 -1.61
N VAL A 351 2.66 -24.83 -2.19
CA VAL A 351 2.85 -24.69 -3.64
C VAL A 351 4.34 -24.81 -3.92
N ASN A 352 4.73 -25.89 -4.59
CA ASN A 352 6.13 -26.24 -4.83
C ASN A 352 6.59 -25.79 -6.23
N GLY A 353 7.88 -25.57 -6.38
CA GLY A 353 8.49 -25.31 -7.69
C GLY A 353 8.20 -23.92 -8.25
N LEU A 354 7.87 -22.96 -7.40
CA LEU A 354 7.64 -21.59 -7.83
C LEU A 354 8.96 -20.91 -8.19
N PRO A 355 8.99 -20.11 -9.28
CA PRO A 355 10.14 -19.27 -9.59
C PRO A 355 10.42 -18.31 -8.44
N THR A 356 11.71 -17.98 -8.20
CA THR A 356 12.09 -16.98 -7.21
C THR A 356 11.49 -15.62 -7.57
N GLY A 357 10.65 -15.06 -6.71
CA GLY A 357 10.03 -13.74 -6.91
C GLY A 357 8.78 -13.53 -6.06
N PRO A 358 8.08 -12.40 -6.21
CA PRO A 358 6.81 -12.16 -5.52
C PRO A 358 5.74 -13.15 -5.99
N ALA A 359 4.85 -13.53 -5.08
CA ALA A 359 3.68 -14.34 -5.39
C ALA A 359 2.45 -13.69 -4.74
N GLN A 360 1.33 -13.66 -5.45
CA GLN A 360 0.06 -13.16 -4.94
C GLN A 360 -0.85 -14.34 -4.63
N VAL A 361 -1.39 -14.40 -3.41
CA VAL A 361 -2.35 -15.43 -3.01
C VAL A 361 -3.75 -14.83 -2.98
N GLN A 362 -4.68 -15.43 -3.72
CA GLN A 362 -6.10 -15.12 -3.67
C GLN A 362 -6.88 -16.32 -3.13
N PHE A 363 -7.56 -16.15 -2.00
CA PHE A 363 -8.49 -17.15 -1.49
C PHE A 363 -9.83 -17.04 -2.22
N LEU A 364 -10.28 -18.15 -2.80
CA LEU A 364 -11.60 -18.28 -3.40
C LEU A 364 -12.51 -18.90 -2.33
N GLY A 365 -13.61 -18.23 -1.98
CA GLY A 365 -14.52 -18.64 -0.90
C GLY A 365 -14.96 -20.12 -0.98
N ARG A 366 -15.46 -20.67 0.15
CA ARG A 366 -15.91 -22.07 0.22
C ARG A 366 -17.03 -22.34 -0.80
N PRO A 367 -17.09 -23.52 -1.44
CA PRO A 367 -18.34 -24.01 -1.99
C PRO A 367 -19.33 -24.17 -0.83
N HIS A 368 -20.37 -23.35 -0.78
CA HIS A 368 -21.39 -23.45 0.26
C HIS A 368 -22.02 -24.84 0.27
N LYS A 369 -21.77 -25.61 1.32
CA LYS A 369 -22.60 -26.74 1.71
C LYS A 369 -23.01 -26.54 3.16
N ASP A 370 -24.31 -26.31 3.30
CA ASP A 370 -25.11 -26.31 4.52
C ASP A 370 -25.18 -25.05 5.38
N LYS A 371 -26.40 -24.85 5.90
CA LYS A 371 -26.88 -23.73 6.73
C LYS A 371 -26.21 -23.63 8.11
N ALA A 372 -25.11 -24.37 8.33
CA ALA A 372 -24.30 -24.32 9.54
C ALA A 372 -23.16 -23.28 9.46
N ASP A 373 -22.91 -22.69 8.28
CA ASP A 373 -21.90 -21.64 8.05
C ASP A 373 -22.37 -20.21 8.42
N ILE A 374 -23.57 -20.07 8.99
CA ILE A 374 -23.92 -18.84 9.71
C ILE A 374 -23.15 -18.94 11.03
N PHE A 375 -22.17 -18.05 11.22
CA PHE A 375 -21.55 -17.80 12.53
C PHE A 375 -22.58 -18.05 13.62
N PRO A 376 -22.39 -18.98 14.58
CA PRO A 376 -23.26 -18.99 15.72
C PRO A 376 -23.09 -17.61 16.34
N PHE A 377 -24.15 -16.80 16.22
CA PHE A 377 -24.30 -15.58 16.99
C PHE A 377 -24.08 -16.03 18.42
N VAL A 378 -22.90 -15.77 18.97
CA VAL A 378 -22.68 -15.91 20.40
C VAL A 378 -23.70 -14.94 20.97
N PRO A 379 -24.74 -15.41 21.69
CA PRO A 379 -25.71 -14.51 22.27
C PRO A 379 -24.92 -13.52 23.09
N GLN A 380 -25.12 -12.22 22.82
CA GLN A 380 -24.53 -11.17 23.65
C GLN A 380 -24.79 -11.54 25.12
N PRO A 381 -23.81 -11.31 26.02
CA PRO A 381 -23.88 -11.76 27.41
C PRO A 381 -25.12 -11.27 28.18
N GLU A 382 -25.91 -10.36 27.61
CA GLU A 382 -27.20 -9.92 28.14
C GLU A 382 -28.24 -11.04 28.30
N VAL A 383 -28.31 -12.05 27.43
CA VAL A 383 -29.29 -13.15 27.60
C VAL A 383 -28.88 -14.07 28.76
N ALA A 384 -27.58 -14.34 28.90
CA ALA A 384 -27.03 -15.09 30.04
C ALA A 384 -27.14 -14.30 31.36
N LEU A 385 -26.97 -12.97 31.32
CA LEU A 385 -27.14 -12.04 32.44
C LEU A 385 -28.61 -11.88 32.85
N GLN A 386 -29.56 -11.96 31.92
CA GLN A 386 -30.99 -11.95 32.24
C GLN A 386 -31.41 -13.23 32.95
N GLN A 387 -30.95 -14.40 32.48
CA GLN A 387 -31.25 -15.68 33.11
C GLN A 387 -30.60 -15.82 34.51
N THR A 388 -29.36 -15.36 34.67
CA THR A 388 -28.73 -15.28 36.01
C THR A 388 -29.38 -14.21 36.89
N GLY A 389 -29.81 -13.08 36.31
CA GLY A 389 -30.53 -12.04 37.02
C GLY A 389 -31.88 -12.49 37.57
N GLU A 390 -32.66 -13.27 36.81
CA GLU A 390 -33.92 -13.86 37.26
C GLU A 390 -33.73 -14.96 38.31
N ALA A 391 -32.72 -15.82 38.14
CA ALA A 391 -32.38 -16.85 39.13
C ALA A 391 -31.94 -16.25 40.48
N VAL A 392 -31.14 -15.17 40.44
CA VAL A 392 -30.73 -14.42 41.65
C VAL A 392 -31.92 -13.69 42.29
N LYS A 393 -32.85 -13.15 41.49
CA LYS A 393 -34.08 -12.52 42.01
C LYS A 393 -35.01 -13.52 42.71
N GLN A 394 -35.12 -14.74 42.18
CA GLN A 394 -35.89 -15.82 42.81
C GLN A 394 -35.25 -16.31 44.10
N GLN A 395 -33.93 -16.48 44.15
CA GLN A 395 -33.22 -16.82 45.39
C GLN A 395 -33.33 -15.70 46.44
N ALA A 396 -33.26 -14.43 46.03
CA ALA A 396 -33.44 -13.29 46.92
C ALA A 396 -34.87 -13.20 47.49
N MET A 397 -35.91 -13.48 46.69
CA MET A 397 -37.30 -13.52 47.17
C MET A 397 -37.58 -14.70 48.10
N GLN A 398 -36.98 -15.87 47.87
CA GLN A 398 -37.09 -17.02 48.78
C GLN A 398 -36.39 -16.75 50.12
N GLN A 399 -35.23 -16.07 50.11
CA GLN A 399 -34.56 -15.66 51.35
C GLN A 399 -35.33 -14.57 52.09
N LEU A 400 -35.88 -13.57 51.39
CA LEU A 400 -36.73 -12.53 51.99
C LEU A 400 -38.02 -13.10 52.63
N GLY A 401 -38.66 -14.08 51.98
CA GLY A 401 -39.85 -14.75 52.51
C GLY A 401 -39.59 -15.57 53.78
N SER A 402 -38.38 -16.12 53.96
CA SER A 402 -38.00 -16.86 55.17
C SER A 402 -37.55 -15.97 56.34
N THR A 403 -37.13 -14.74 56.07
CA THR A 403 -36.70 -13.77 57.10
C THR A 403 -37.80 -12.87 57.67
N LEU A 404 -38.97 -12.78 57.04
CA LEU A 404 -40.09 -11.94 57.51
C LEU A 404 -40.96 -12.58 58.61
N GLY A 405 -40.63 -13.80 59.05
CA GLY A 405 -41.43 -14.55 60.03
C GLY A 405 -41.01 -14.45 61.50
N LYS A 406 -39.88 -13.80 61.86
CA LYS A 406 -39.43 -13.73 63.26
C LYS A 406 -38.74 -12.40 63.58
N VAL A 407 -39.44 -11.56 64.32
CA VAL A 407 -38.98 -10.24 64.81
C VAL A 407 -38.08 -10.43 66.03
N SER A 408 -36.82 -9.98 65.96
CA SER A 408 -35.97 -9.70 67.15
C SER A 408 -34.75 -8.81 66.80
N PRO A 409 -34.15 -8.10 67.77
CA PRO A 409 -33.31 -6.91 67.53
C PRO A 409 -31.82 -7.24 67.31
N GLN A 410 -31.47 -7.84 66.18
CA GLN A 410 -30.07 -8.03 65.73
C GLN A 410 -29.76 -7.37 64.37
N LEU A 411 -30.54 -6.34 64.00
CA LEU A 411 -30.58 -5.75 62.66
C LEU A 411 -29.45 -4.77 62.28
N GLN A 412 -28.37 -4.66 63.06
CA GLN A 412 -27.23 -3.79 62.69
C GLN A 412 -26.08 -4.53 61.99
N ASN A 413 -25.89 -5.83 62.24
CA ASN A 413 -24.75 -6.57 61.66
C ASN A 413 -25.06 -7.24 60.32
N THR A 414 -26.32 -7.50 60.00
CA THR A 414 -26.73 -8.15 58.75
C THR A 414 -26.88 -7.18 57.57
N LEU A 415 -27.19 -5.91 57.83
CA LEU A 415 -27.22 -4.87 56.78
C LEU A 415 -25.83 -4.59 56.20
N GLY A 416 -24.78 -4.63 57.04
CA GLY A 416 -23.39 -4.43 56.61
C GLY A 416 -22.87 -5.56 55.72
N GLN A 417 -23.29 -6.80 55.97
CA GLN A 417 -22.91 -7.95 55.13
C GLN A 417 -23.63 -7.95 53.77
N ALA A 418 -24.88 -7.49 53.71
CA ALA A 418 -25.62 -7.33 52.46
C ALA A 418 -25.04 -6.21 51.58
N GLN A 419 -24.59 -5.10 52.18
CA GLN A 419 -23.90 -4.02 51.45
C GLN A 419 -22.53 -4.43 50.92
N ALA A 420 -21.78 -5.27 51.65
CA ALA A 420 -20.49 -5.81 51.20
C ALA A 420 -20.63 -6.77 50.01
N MET A 421 -21.66 -7.62 50.00
CA MET A 421 -21.95 -8.51 48.87
C MET A 421 -22.42 -7.73 47.62
N ALA A 422 -23.21 -6.66 47.79
CA ALA A 422 -23.61 -5.81 46.67
C ALA A 422 -22.42 -5.08 46.03
N ALA A 423 -21.45 -4.64 46.84
CA ALA A 423 -20.21 -4.03 46.37
C ALA A 423 -19.33 -5.04 45.60
N GLN A 424 -19.20 -6.26 46.10
CA GLN A 424 -18.47 -7.34 45.40
C GLN A 424 -19.12 -7.74 44.08
N ALA A 425 -20.46 -7.78 44.03
CA ALA A 425 -21.20 -8.05 42.79
C ALA A 425 -21.02 -6.94 41.74
N GLN A 426 -20.99 -5.66 42.16
CA GLN A 426 -20.69 -4.54 41.26
C GLN A 426 -19.24 -4.55 40.76
N GLN A 427 -18.28 -4.97 41.60
CA GLN A 427 -16.88 -5.12 41.22
C GLN A 427 -16.66 -6.27 40.22
N ALA A 428 -17.33 -7.41 40.42
CA ALA A 428 -17.33 -8.52 39.47
C ALA A 428 -17.95 -8.12 38.11
N LEU A 429 -19.01 -7.30 38.13
CA LEU A 429 -19.65 -6.77 36.92
C LEU A 429 -18.76 -5.77 36.17
N ALA A 430 -17.92 -5.01 36.87
CA ALA A 430 -16.94 -4.10 36.28
C ALA A 430 -15.76 -4.86 35.63
N LEU A 431 -15.28 -5.94 36.27
CA LEU A 431 -14.22 -6.81 35.74
C LEU A 431 -14.68 -7.59 34.50
N ALA A 432 -15.93 -8.03 34.45
CA ALA A 432 -16.51 -8.72 33.30
C ALA A 432 -16.70 -7.82 32.07
N ARG A 433 -16.80 -6.49 32.26
CA ARG A 433 -16.96 -5.51 31.17
C ARG A 433 -15.65 -5.09 30.50
N ASN A 434 -14.49 -5.32 31.13
CA ASN A 434 -13.21 -4.88 30.55
C ASN A 434 -12.01 -5.75 31.01
N PRO A 435 -11.76 -6.92 30.39
CA PRO A 435 -10.76 -7.89 30.86
C PRO A 435 -9.29 -7.45 30.69
N GLN A 436 -9.01 -6.32 30.02
CA GLN A 436 -7.65 -5.80 29.82
C GLN A 436 -7.08 -4.98 31.00
N SER A 437 -7.81 -4.84 32.12
CA SER A 437 -7.37 -4.04 33.28
C SER A 437 -6.73 -4.85 34.42
N ALA A 438 -6.51 -6.15 34.26
CA ALA A 438 -5.86 -7.00 35.25
C ALA A 438 -4.35 -7.15 35.00
N ILE A 439 -3.58 -6.11 35.31
CA ILE A 439 -2.14 -6.25 35.61
C ILE A 439 -1.94 -5.67 37.02
N PRO A 440 -1.76 -6.49 38.08
CA PRO A 440 -1.45 -5.94 39.38
C PRO A 440 0.00 -5.46 39.40
N ALA A 441 0.17 -4.15 39.57
CA ALA A 441 1.39 -3.55 40.10
C ALA A 441 1.58 -4.03 41.55
N GLN A 442 2.52 -4.95 41.77
CA GLN A 442 3.09 -5.23 43.08
C GLN A 442 4.62 -5.11 42.99
N ALA A 443 5.11 -3.92 43.29
CA ALA A 443 6.44 -3.70 43.82
C ALA A 443 6.27 -3.04 45.20
N GLU A 444 7.12 -3.45 46.14
CA GLU A 444 7.26 -3.00 47.55
C GLU A 444 6.37 -3.70 48.60
N ARG A 445 6.80 -4.90 49.01
CA ARG A 445 7.10 -5.22 50.42
C ARG A 445 7.94 -6.50 50.52
N ALA A 446 8.88 -6.49 51.47
CA ALA A 446 9.84 -7.53 51.84
C ALA A 446 11.12 -7.61 50.99
N GLY A 447 12.17 -6.95 51.50
CA GLY A 447 13.56 -7.22 51.12
C GLY A 447 14.11 -8.51 51.74
N GLY A 448 15.23 -8.96 51.20
CA GLY A 448 16.07 -9.97 51.84
C GLY A 448 16.82 -10.87 50.86
N MET A 449 18.15 -10.70 50.83
CA MET A 449 19.19 -11.67 50.43
C MET A 449 19.59 -11.85 48.94
N LEU A 450 20.71 -11.14 48.61
CA LEU A 450 21.98 -11.63 48.00
C LEU A 450 22.03 -12.05 46.51
N PRO A 451 23.20 -11.96 45.81
CA PRO A 451 24.31 -11.00 45.90
C PRO A 451 24.72 -10.38 44.52
N LYS A 452 25.57 -9.33 44.60
CA LYS A 452 26.19 -8.57 43.50
C LYS A 452 27.21 -9.37 42.67
N LEU A 453 27.30 -9.08 41.37
CA LEU A 453 28.52 -9.14 40.51
C LEU A 453 28.27 -8.33 39.20
N PRO A 454 29.31 -7.85 38.48
CA PRO A 454 29.60 -6.42 38.35
C PRO A 454 29.34 -5.82 36.95
N SER A 455 29.29 -4.49 36.95
CA SER A 455 29.20 -3.55 35.83
C SER A 455 30.36 -3.60 34.84
N LEU A 456 30.10 -3.29 33.56
CA LEU A 456 30.89 -2.36 32.74
C LEU A 456 30.10 -1.87 31.50
N PRO A 457 30.41 -0.67 30.94
CA PRO A 457 29.52 0.15 30.14
C PRO A 457 29.91 0.21 28.65
N GLY A 458 28.98 0.64 27.80
CA GLY A 458 29.34 1.35 26.58
C GLY A 458 28.39 1.26 25.39
N LEU A 459 28.32 2.40 24.71
CA LEU A 459 27.92 2.67 23.32
C LEU A 459 26.47 3.10 23.07
N LEU A 460 26.24 4.42 22.94
CA LEU A 460 26.47 5.32 21.79
C LEU A 460 25.30 5.26 20.80
N LYS A 461 24.56 6.37 20.77
CA LYS A 461 23.56 6.70 19.76
C LYS A 461 24.23 6.92 18.40
N VAL A 462 23.62 6.39 17.36
CA VAL A 462 23.48 7.03 16.04
C VAL A 462 22.00 6.99 15.70
#